data_AF-A0A8H7VDG2-F1
#
_entry.id   AF-A0A8H7VDG2-F1
#
_cell.length_a   1.000
_cell.length_b   1.000
_cell.length_c   1.000
_cell.angle_alpha   90.00
_cell.angle_beta   90.00
_cell.angle_gamma   90.00
#
_symmetry.space_group_name_H-M   'P 1'
#
loop_
_entity.id
_entity.type
_entity.pdbx_description
1 polymer ?
#
loop_
_entity_poly.entity_id
_entity_poly.type
_entity_poly.pdbx_seq_one_letter_code
_entity_poly.pdbx_strand_id
1 'polypeptide(L)'
;MTRLTLTSIVLATLYAMVVAETAASGCEKNVSVTSQGDLDAISSCTVFKGVITMDIVPAAHLKLDGVQQLIGDLVMSGNVDLVSFSAPSLQKVDGNIKIINHTILNKLELPLLTEVNGFHLSVLPALEVINFPAGLVKVNSLRIEDTRAPQIDGLKSESIESFTLLSNKHMRSNDLSSLKGITGDMLILGNNPEMPFIAENLASIKTATFLNVADIQMPALTIVQSDISFHENEFSTLALDKLERIGGTVTIVNNNKLTETSFKSLAVVNGALSIGNNTQLPTIDGFPVLSEIHGTADLAGSFSEYKLPALKDVRGGMRLQTTSNKVGCSDLERKLKGENIAKGNTWSCSASMQESELIPTVGQNPSLPNSGTTSGGGGSSNGGTSNGKSGSNSGGSVSNGKSGSSGSGNMETSGSSKVFVQGSTLLAFVVGMVYNLCL
;
A
#
# COMPACT_ATOMS: atom_id res chain seq x y z
N MET A 1 35.03 62.50 62.85
CA MET A 1 35.12 61.17 62.24
C MET A 1 33.69 60.71 61.98
N THR A 2 33.25 60.79 60.72
CA THR A 2 31.87 60.56 60.31
C THR A 2 31.93 59.74 59.02
N ARG A 3 31.35 58.54 59.02
CA ARG A 3 31.06 57.77 57.81
C ARG A 3 29.67 57.16 57.93
N LEU A 4 28.72 57.78 57.24
CA LEU A 4 27.48 57.14 56.79
C LEU A 4 27.83 56.28 55.56
N THR A 5 27.32 55.06 55.50
CA THR A 5 27.35 54.21 54.30
C THR A 5 25.92 54.00 53.79
N LEU A 6 25.65 54.56 52.61
CA LEU A 6 24.55 54.20 51.73
C LEU A 6 24.96 53.01 50.86
N THR A 7 24.09 52.01 50.70
CA THR A 7 24.02 51.21 49.46
C THR A 7 22.59 50.74 49.20
N SER A 8 21.97 51.49 48.31
CA SER A 8 20.94 51.22 47.29
C SER A 8 20.42 49.79 47.10
N ILE A 9 19.10 49.64 47.20
CA ILE A 9 18.32 48.51 46.68
C ILE A 9 17.92 48.84 45.23
N VAL A 10 18.32 48.00 44.27
CA VAL A 10 17.87 48.08 42.87
C VAL A 10 16.66 47.16 42.70
N LEU A 11 15.51 47.77 42.42
CA LEU A 11 14.27 47.08 42.06
C LEU A 11 14.31 46.74 40.55
N ALA A 12 14.34 45.47 40.20
CA ALA A 12 14.19 45.01 38.82
C ALA A 12 12.72 44.67 38.54
N THR A 13 12.04 45.53 37.79
CA THR A 13 10.68 45.32 37.30
C THR A 13 10.71 44.41 36.07
N LEU A 14 10.18 43.20 36.21
CA LEU A 14 9.98 42.24 35.12
C LEU A 14 8.72 42.64 34.33
N TYR A 15 8.90 43.23 33.15
CA TYR A 15 7.79 43.45 32.22
C TYR A 15 7.54 42.16 31.44
N ALA A 16 6.49 41.43 31.79
CA ALA A 16 5.95 40.38 30.93
C ALA A 16 5.22 41.05 29.76
N MET A 17 5.82 41.04 28.58
CA MET A 17 5.09 41.35 27.35
C MET A 17 4.19 40.16 27.03
N VAL A 18 2.89 40.31 27.30
CA VAL A 18 1.86 39.47 26.69
C VAL A 18 1.78 39.89 25.22
N VAL A 19 2.31 39.06 24.33
CA VAL A 19 2.02 39.21 22.90
C VAL A 19 0.58 38.72 22.73
N ALA A 20 -0.36 39.66 22.65
CA ALA A 20 -1.67 39.37 22.14
C ALA A 20 -1.49 39.04 20.65
N GLU A 21 -1.61 37.77 20.29
CA GLU A 21 -1.81 37.35 18.92
C GLU A 21 -3.15 37.96 18.48
N THR A 22 -3.08 39.14 17.87
CA THR A 22 -4.19 39.60 17.05
C THR A 22 -4.27 38.57 15.93
N ALA A 23 -5.22 37.63 16.02
CA ALA A 23 -5.62 36.84 14.87
C ALA A 23 -5.92 37.87 13.77
N ALA A 24 -4.99 38.04 12.83
CA ALA A 24 -5.23 38.84 11.65
C ALA A 24 -6.48 38.22 11.04
N SER A 25 -7.57 38.99 10.99
CA SER A 25 -8.94 38.50 10.82
C SER A 25 -9.22 37.83 9.46
N GLY A 26 -8.18 37.50 8.69
CA GLY A 26 -8.20 36.74 7.44
C GLY A 26 -7.28 35.51 7.42
N CYS A 27 -6.53 35.20 8.48
CA CYS A 27 -5.63 34.03 8.55
C CYS A 27 -6.30 32.77 9.12
N GLU A 28 -7.60 32.85 9.43
CA GLU A 28 -8.42 31.70 9.81
C GLU A 28 -9.65 31.62 8.91
N LYS A 29 -9.57 30.81 7.86
CA LYS A 29 -10.66 30.53 6.91
C LYS A 29 -10.25 29.41 5.96
N ASN A 30 -11.24 28.80 5.29
CA ASN A 30 -10.96 28.01 4.10
C ASN A 30 -10.79 28.93 2.89
N VAL A 31 -9.89 28.57 1.97
CA VAL A 31 -9.59 29.31 0.75
C VAL A 31 -9.76 28.37 -0.45
N SER A 32 -10.69 28.71 -1.33
CA SER A 32 -10.78 28.13 -2.67
C SER A 32 -10.03 29.06 -3.63
N VAL A 33 -8.84 28.63 -4.05
CA VAL A 33 -7.96 29.39 -4.93
C VAL A 33 -8.51 29.32 -6.35
N THR A 34 -8.66 30.49 -6.96
CA THR A 34 -9.03 30.67 -8.37
C THR A 34 -7.95 31.39 -9.17
N SER A 35 -7.02 32.05 -8.47
CA SER A 35 -5.87 32.75 -9.05
C SER A 35 -4.76 32.93 -8.02
N GLN A 36 -3.57 33.37 -8.46
CA GLN A 36 -2.48 33.76 -7.55
C GLN A 36 -2.90 34.82 -6.52
N GLY A 37 -3.84 35.72 -6.88
CA GLY A 37 -4.31 36.77 -5.98
C GLY A 37 -4.96 36.25 -4.68
N ASP A 38 -5.57 35.06 -4.72
CA ASP A 38 -6.16 34.44 -3.52
C ASP A 38 -5.08 33.98 -2.52
N LEU A 39 -3.91 33.56 -3.03
CA LEU A 39 -2.74 33.20 -2.24
C LEU A 39 -2.01 34.45 -1.74
N ASP A 40 -1.92 35.49 -2.56
CA ASP A 40 -1.33 36.77 -2.19
C ASP A 40 -2.11 37.42 -1.04
N ALA A 41 -3.44 37.26 -1.02
CA ALA A 41 -4.31 37.78 0.05
C ALA A 41 -4.03 37.18 1.44
N ILE A 42 -3.39 36.01 1.50
CA ILE A 42 -3.00 35.34 2.75
C ILE A 42 -1.48 35.35 2.98
N SER A 43 -0.70 36.01 2.11
CA SER A 43 0.77 36.04 2.19
C SER A 43 1.34 36.75 3.42
N SER A 44 0.52 37.52 4.15
CA SER A 44 0.92 38.15 5.41
C SER A 44 0.76 37.22 6.62
N CYS A 45 0.10 36.07 6.45
CA CYS A 45 -0.12 35.09 7.51
C CYS A 45 1.14 34.23 7.69
N THR A 46 1.79 34.31 8.85
CA THR A 46 2.86 33.36 9.21
C THR A 46 2.29 32.00 9.60
N VAL A 47 1.20 32.01 10.36
CA VAL A 47 0.36 30.86 10.67
C VAL A 47 -0.98 31.07 9.97
N PHE A 48 -1.39 30.11 9.16
CA PHE A 48 -2.69 30.09 8.52
C PHE A 48 -3.50 28.89 9.01
N LYS A 49 -4.76 29.10 9.39
CA LYS A 49 -5.67 28.06 9.86
C LYS A 49 -6.83 27.88 8.89
N GLY A 50 -7.04 26.64 8.46
CA GLY A 50 -8.06 26.28 7.49
C GLY A 50 -7.47 25.52 6.30
N VAL A 51 -8.34 25.21 5.34
CA VAL A 51 -7.98 24.40 4.17
C VAL A 51 -7.74 25.30 2.97
N ILE A 52 -6.62 25.11 2.28
CA ILE A 52 -6.31 25.75 1.00
C ILE A 52 -6.58 24.74 -0.12
N THR A 53 -7.55 25.03 -0.98
CA THR A 53 -7.94 24.16 -2.09
C THR A 53 -7.68 24.83 -3.43
N MET A 54 -6.97 24.15 -4.32
CA MET A 54 -6.72 24.53 -5.72
C MET A 54 -7.31 23.45 -6.62
N ASP A 55 -8.52 23.67 -7.11
CA ASP A 55 -9.23 22.73 -7.97
C ASP A 55 -9.49 23.38 -9.33
N ILE A 56 -8.89 22.83 -10.39
CA ILE A 56 -9.05 23.30 -11.77
C ILE A 56 -8.73 24.82 -11.91
N VAL A 57 -7.62 25.26 -11.32
CA VAL A 57 -7.13 26.64 -11.41
C VAL A 57 -6.42 26.85 -12.75
N PRO A 58 -6.84 27.82 -13.58
CA PRO A 58 -6.23 28.10 -14.89
C PRO A 58 -4.96 28.95 -14.74
N ALA A 59 -3.97 28.44 -14.02
CA ALA A 59 -2.70 29.12 -13.77
C ALA A 59 -1.52 28.17 -13.99
N ALA A 60 -0.51 28.63 -14.74
CA ALA A 60 0.70 27.85 -15.01
C ALA A 60 1.63 27.75 -13.79
N HIS A 61 1.61 28.77 -12.94
CA HIS A 61 2.47 28.88 -11.78
C HIS A 61 1.67 29.41 -10.59
N LEU A 62 1.79 28.73 -9.45
CA LEU A 62 1.18 29.16 -8.19
C LEU A 62 2.25 29.17 -7.09
N LYS A 63 2.19 30.18 -6.23
CA LYS A 63 3.11 30.36 -5.10
C LYS A 63 2.32 30.68 -3.83
N LEU A 64 2.52 29.89 -2.77
CA LEU A 64 2.06 30.22 -1.43
C LEU A 64 3.21 30.90 -0.67
N ASP A 65 3.21 32.23 -0.67
CA ASP A 65 4.23 33.02 0.04
C ASP A 65 3.83 33.29 1.50
N GLY A 66 4.83 33.56 2.34
CA GLY A 66 4.65 33.99 3.74
C GLY A 66 4.18 32.94 4.75
N VAL A 67 3.28 32.03 4.38
CA VAL A 67 2.76 30.98 5.27
C VAL A 67 3.88 30.01 5.64
N GLN A 68 4.19 29.93 6.94
CA GLN A 68 5.19 29.03 7.52
C GLN A 68 4.55 27.80 8.14
N GLN A 69 3.41 27.97 8.81
CA GLN A 69 2.61 26.87 9.33
C GLN A 69 1.19 26.92 8.78
N LEU A 70 0.73 25.79 8.25
CA LEU A 70 -0.66 25.56 7.86
C LEU A 70 -1.34 24.64 8.87
N ILE A 71 -2.27 25.17 9.66
CA ILE A 71 -3.15 24.39 10.54
C ILE A 71 -4.38 23.97 9.71
N GLY A 72 -4.19 22.94 8.89
CA GLY A 72 -5.20 22.40 7.98
C GLY A 72 -4.56 21.68 6.80
N ASP A 73 -5.32 21.54 5.71
CA ASP A 73 -4.90 20.81 4.52
C ASP A 73 -4.54 21.76 3.37
N LEU A 74 -3.55 21.37 2.56
CA LEU A 74 -3.26 21.93 1.25
C LEU A 74 -3.66 20.89 0.19
N VAL A 75 -4.67 21.20 -0.61
CA VAL A 75 -5.23 20.26 -1.59
C VAL A 75 -5.14 20.88 -2.98
N MET A 76 -4.48 20.17 -3.89
CA MET A 76 -4.37 20.52 -5.30
C MET A 76 -4.89 19.35 -6.14
N SER A 77 -5.86 19.62 -7.01
CA SER A 77 -6.49 18.59 -7.84
C SER A 77 -6.75 19.09 -9.26
N GLY A 78 -6.37 18.31 -10.27
CA GLY A 78 -6.87 18.50 -11.65
C GLY A 78 -6.51 19.83 -12.31
N ASN A 79 -5.41 20.47 -11.90
CA ASN A 79 -5.00 21.75 -12.47
C ASN A 79 -4.16 21.46 -13.73
N VAL A 80 -4.83 21.28 -14.87
CA VAL A 80 -4.22 20.78 -16.13
C VAL A 80 -3.15 21.71 -16.71
N ASP A 81 -3.22 23.01 -16.41
CA ASP A 81 -2.26 24.00 -16.89
C ASP A 81 -1.10 24.23 -15.92
N LEU A 82 -1.17 23.69 -14.70
CA LEU A 82 -0.20 23.98 -13.65
C LEU A 82 1.12 23.24 -13.88
N VAL A 83 2.17 24.01 -14.19
CA VAL A 83 3.53 23.52 -14.44
C VAL A 83 4.37 23.52 -13.17
N SER A 84 4.17 24.51 -12.28
CA SER A 84 4.91 24.58 -11.01
C SER A 84 4.10 25.10 -9.83
N PHE A 85 4.34 24.52 -8.66
CA PHE A 85 3.88 25.06 -7.38
C PHE A 85 5.05 25.23 -6.40
N SER A 86 5.05 26.33 -5.65
CA SER A 86 6.06 26.59 -4.62
C SER A 86 5.45 27.13 -3.34
N ALA A 87 5.97 26.69 -2.19
CA ALA A 87 5.67 27.27 -0.89
C ALA A 87 7.00 27.47 -0.13
N PRO A 88 7.77 28.52 -0.45
CA PRO A 88 9.17 28.65 -0.02
C PRO A 88 9.34 28.82 1.49
N SER A 89 8.33 29.35 2.17
CA SER A 89 8.35 29.61 3.61
C SER A 89 7.74 28.47 4.44
N LEU A 90 7.03 27.54 3.79
CA LEU A 90 6.22 26.53 4.44
C LEU A 90 7.11 25.49 5.11
N GLN A 91 7.05 25.45 6.44
CA GLN A 91 7.83 24.55 7.29
C GLN A 91 6.99 23.40 7.83
N LYS A 92 5.71 23.68 8.13
CA LYS A 92 4.83 22.74 8.80
C LYS A 92 3.42 22.76 8.24
N VAL A 93 2.83 21.58 8.09
CA VAL A 93 1.41 21.40 7.79
C VAL A 93 0.82 20.41 8.80
N ASP A 94 -0.09 20.87 9.67
CA ASP A 94 -0.69 20.01 10.70
C ASP A 94 -1.62 18.95 10.08
N GLY A 95 -2.18 19.23 8.91
CA GLY A 95 -2.97 18.29 8.09
C GLY A 95 -2.18 17.70 6.93
N ASN A 96 -2.82 17.60 5.77
CA ASN A 96 -2.31 16.88 4.61
C ASN A 96 -1.92 17.83 3.47
N ILE A 97 -0.82 17.52 2.80
CA ILE A 97 -0.52 18.03 1.46
C ILE A 97 -0.94 16.93 0.47
N LYS A 98 -1.93 17.23 -0.37
CA LYS A 98 -2.49 16.33 -1.38
C LYS A 98 -2.40 16.97 -2.76
N ILE A 99 -1.61 16.38 -3.66
CA ILE A 99 -1.40 16.89 -5.02
C ILE A 99 -1.67 15.76 -6.00
N ILE A 100 -2.78 15.87 -6.72
CA ILE A 100 -3.32 14.77 -7.53
C ILE A 100 -3.76 15.23 -8.91
N ASN A 101 -3.51 14.39 -9.91
CA ASN A 101 -3.95 14.57 -11.29
C ASN A 101 -3.38 15.86 -11.93
N HIS A 102 -2.05 15.98 -11.95
CA HIS A 102 -1.35 17.05 -12.66
C HIS A 102 -0.40 16.46 -13.69
N THR A 103 -0.84 16.39 -14.94
CA THR A 103 -0.11 15.72 -16.02
C THR A 103 1.15 16.45 -16.48
N ILE A 104 1.24 17.76 -16.23
CA ILE A 104 2.37 18.61 -16.64
C ILE A 104 3.12 19.29 -15.48
N LEU A 105 2.70 19.08 -14.23
CA LEU A 105 3.39 19.62 -13.06
C LEU A 105 4.77 18.98 -12.95
N ASN A 106 5.82 19.71 -13.30
CA ASN A 106 7.19 19.23 -13.29
C ASN A 106 7.99 19.69 -12.07
N LYS A 107 7.49 20.72 -11.36
CA LYS A 107 8.20 21.36 -10.25
C LYS A 107 7.29 21.56 -9.04
N LEU A 108 7.64 20.92 -7.94
CA LEU A 108 7.04 21.09 -6.61
C LEU A 108 8.13 21.52 -5.63
N GLU A 109 8.06 22.74 -5.12
CA GLU A 109 9.11 23.29 -4.25
C GLU A 109 8.60 23.57 -2.83
N LEU A 110 9.06 22.74 -1.89
CA LEU A 110 8.75 22.84 -0.46
C LEU A 110 10.06 22.83 0.37
N PRO A 111 11.00 23.77 0.11
CA PRO A 111 12.39 23.66 0.55
C PRO A 111 12.57 23.61 2.07
N LEU A 112 11.64 24.22 2.82
CA LEU A 112 11.69 24.34 4.28
C LEU A 112 10.78 23.33 5.01
N LEU A 113 10.06 22.46 4.30
CA LEU A 113 9.11 21.54 4.91
C LEU A 113 9.82 20.48 5.76
N THR A 114 9.53 20.46 7.05
CA THR A 114 10.09 19.50 8.02
C THR A 114 9.02 18.63 8.69
N GLU A 115 7.77 19.09 8.70
CA GLU A 115 6.64 18.38 9.32
C GLU A 115 5.38 18.45 8.47
N VAL A 116 4.75 17.31 8.22
CA VAL A 116 3.40 17.21 7.65
C VAL A 116 2.68 16.01 8.25
N ASN A 117 1.35 16.03 8.44
CA ASN A 117 0.66 14.81 8.85
C ASN A 117 0.61 13.78 7.70
N GLY A 118 0.09 14.18 6.53
CA GLY A 118 0.03 13.33 5.34
C GLY A 118 0.59 14.00 4.09
N PHE A 119 1.45 13.31 3.35
CA PHE A 119 2.00 13.77 2.08
C PHE A 119 1.59 12.79 0.98
N HIS A 120 0.73 13.23 0.07
CA HIS A 120 0.12 12.40 -0.96
C HIS A 120 0.32 13.01 -2.34
N LEU A 121 1.14 12.34 -3.14
CA LEU A 121 1.37 12.60 -4.55
C LEU A 121 0.77 11.46 -5.38
N SER A 122 -0.10 11.76 -6.35
CA SER A 122 -0.72 10.75 -7.20
C SER A 122 -0.97 11.25 -8.62
N VAL A 123 -0.61 10.46 -9.62
CA VAL A 123 -0.80 10.79 -11.05
C VAL A 123 -0.10 12.12 -11.38
N LEU A 124 1.24 12.09 -11.29
CA LEU A 124 2.13 13.22 -11.58
C LEU A 124 3.24 12.79 -12.57
N PRO A 125 2.89 12.41 -13.81
CA PRO A 125 3.81 11.83 -14.80
C PRO A 125 4.89 12.81 -15.31
N ALA A 126 4.80 14.09 -14.96
CA ALA A 126 5.81 15.10 -15.27
C ALA A 126 6.72 15.46 -14.09
N LEU A 127 6.40 15.05 -12.85
CA LEU A 127 7.14 15.46 -11.67
C LEU A 127 8.47 14.71 -11.57
N GLU A 128 9.58 15.44 -11.69
CA GLU A 128 10.93 14.85 -11.75
C GLU A 128 11.66 14.84 -10.41
N VAL A 129 11.24 15.67 -9.46
CA VAL A 129 11.93 15.85 -8.19
C VAL A 129 10.95 15.72 -7.04
N ILE A 130 11.24 14.81 -6.11
CA ILE A 130 10.60 14.72 -4.80
C ILE A 130 11.74 14.80 -3.78
N ASN A 131 11.94 15.98 -3.21
CA ASN A 131 12.98 16.18 -2.21
C ASN A 131 12.51 17.09 -1.07
N PHE A 132 13.14 16.90 0.09
CA PHE A 132 12.93 17.72 1.28
C PHE A 132 14.27 18.27 1.77
N PRO A 133 14.76 19.40 1.22
CA PRO A 133 16.08 19.95 1.54
C PRO A 133 16.32 20.22 3.04
N ALA A 134 15.33 20.75 3.76
CA ALA A 134 15.40 20.92 5.22
C ALA A 134 15.36 19.59 6.00
N GLY A 135 14.96 18.51 5.33
CA GLY A 135 14.76 17.19 5.91
C GLY A 135 13.34 17.03 6.46
N LEU A 136 12.55 16.11 5.89
CA LEU A 136 11.21 15.81 6.39
C LEU A 136 11.31 14.87 7.59
N VAL A 137 11.26 15.44 8.79
CA VAL A 137 11.46 14.76 10.08
C VAL A 137 10.19 14.10 10.58
N LYS A 138 9.02 14.64 10.24
CA LYS A 138 7.74 14.08 10.66
C LYS A 138 6.79 13.96 9.48
N VAL A 139 6.43 12.73 9.16
CA VAL A 139 5.31 12.39 8.28
C VAL A 139 4.62 11.14 8.80
N ASN A 140 3.32 11.24 9.10
CA ASN A 140 2.55 10.09 9.55
C ASN A 140 2.14 9.21 8.36
N SER A 141 1.75 9.81 7.24
CA SER A 141 1.37 9.09 6.01
C SER A 141 2.12 9.62 4.81
N LEU A 142 2.96 8.79 4.16
CA LEU A 142 3.62 9.11 2.89
C LEU A 142 3.07 8.20 1.79
N ARG A 143 2.42 8.80 0.79
CA ARG A 143 1.94 8.11 -0.42
C ARG A 143 2.48 8.77 -1.66
N ILE A 144 3.22 8.01 -2.46
CA ILE A 144 3.74 8.46 -3.76
C ILE A 144 3.32 7.43 -4.81
N GLU A 145 2.49 7.87 -5.74
CA GLU A 145 1.86 7.05 -6.76
C GLU A 145 2.00 7.66 -8.15
N ASP A 146 2.41 6.84 -9.13
CA ASP A 146 2.46 7.22 -10.55
C ASP A 146 3.17 8.58 -10.79
N THR A 147 4.42 8.65 -10.35
CA THR A 147 5.29 9.83 -10.55
C THR A 147 6.50 9.49 -11.44
N ARG A 148 7.08 10.52 -12.09
CA ARG A 148 8.30 10.38 -12.90
C ARG A 148 9.59 10.51 -12.08
N ALA A 149 9.49 10.91 -10.82
CA ALA A 149 10.64 11.18 -9.98
C ALA A 149 11.50 9.90 -9.83
N PRO A 150 12.81 9.97 -10.12
CA PRO A 150 13.67 8.80 -10.04
C PRO A 150 14.02 8.44 -8.59
N GLN A 151 13.76 9.31 -7.63
CA GLN A 151 14.10 9.08 -6.24
C GLN A 151 13.29 9.97 -5.31
N ILE A 152 13.33 9.63 -4.01
CA ILE A 152 12.83 10.44 -2.91
C ILE A 152 14.02 10.77 -2.01
N ASP A 153 14.33 12.06 -1.87
CA ASP A 153 15.48 12.54 -1.10
C ASP A 153 15.05 13.36 0.11
N GLY A 154 15.85 13.31 1.19
CA GLY A 154 15.66 14.18 2.36
C GLY A 154 14.55 13.72 3.31
N LEU A 155 14.08 12.46 3.21
CA LEU A 155 13.23 11.88 4.23
C LEU A 155 14.07 11.53 5.47
N LYS A 156 13.77 12.18 6.60
CA LYS A 156 14.50 12.00 7.88
C LYS A 156 13.61 11.45 9.00
N SER A 157 12.43 10.96 8.65
CA SER A 157 11.46 10.44 9.61
C SER A 157 11.91 9.10 10.15
N GLU A 158 11.99 8.97 11.48
CA GLU A 158 12.36 7.71 12.14
C GLU A 158 11.20 6.73 12.25
N SER A 159 9.96 7.23 12.27
CA SER A 159 8.74 6.43 12.35
C SER A 159 7.69 7.02 11.42
N ILE A 160 7.03 6.16 10.65
CA ILE A 160 5.91 6.52 9.77
C ILE A 160 4.76 5.56 10.09
N GLU A 161 3.52 6.05 10.06
CA GLU A 161 2.35 5.19 10.24
C GLU A 161 2.03 4.46 8.94
N SER A 162 1.83 5.19 7.84
CA SER A 162 1.53 4.62 6.53
C SER A 162 2.58 5.00 5.49
N PHE A 163 3.16 4.01 4.81
CA PHE A 163 4.15 4.23 3.76
C PHE A 163 3.77 3.48 2.49
N THR A 164 3.45 4.20 1.42
CA THR A 164 3.04 3.62 0.14
C THR A 164 3.86 4.15 -1.03
N LEU A 165 4.47 3.24 -1.78
CA LEU A 165 5.07 3.48 -3.08
C LEU A 165 4.39 2.60 -4.12
N LEU A 166 3.63 3.20 -5.02
CA LEU A 166 2.80 2.49 -5.99
C LEU A 166 3.09 2.97 -7.42
N SER A 167 3.36 2.05 -8.33
CA SER A 167 3.40 2.34 -9.78
C SER A 167 4.39 3.43 -10.21
N ASN A 168 5.43 3.70 -9.43
CA ASN A 168 6.47 4.66 -9.81
C ASN A 168 7.51 4.00 -10.72
N LYS A 169 7.16 3.83 -11.99
CA LYS A 169 7.97 3.10 -12.99
C LYS A 169 9.35 3.71 -13.25
N HIS A 170 9.57 4.96 -12.87
CA HIS A 170 10.85 5.65 -13.05
C HIS A 170 11.70 5.74 -11.78
N MET A 171 11.14 5.39 -10.61
CA MET A 171 11.84 5.47 -9.33
C MET A 171 12.92 4.39 -9.25
N ARG A 172 14.15 4.75 -8.93
CA ARG A 172 15.32 3.86 -8.85
C ARG A 172 15.91 3.76 -7.44
N SER A 173 15.58 4.71 -6.56
CA SER A 173 16.06 4.72 -5.19
C SER A 173 15.06 5.41 -4.26
N ASN A 174 15.16 5.08 -2.98
CA ASN A 174 14.46 5.75 -1.89
C ASN A 174 15.44 5.93 -0.71
N ASP A 175 15.60 7.15 -0.20
CA ASP A 175 16.36 7.36 1.04
C ASP A 175 15.47 7.05 2.25
N LEU A 176 15.64 5.85 2.82
CA LEU A 176 15.00 5.41 4.06
C LEU A 176 16.02 5.21 5.18
N SER A 177 17.20 5.84 5.07
CA SER A 177 18.32 5.63 6.01
C SER A 177 17.97 5.99 7.46
N SER A 178 17.04 6.92 7.68
CA SER A 178 16.61 7.33 9.03
C SER A 178 15.47 6.47 9.58
N LEU A 179 14.77 5.71 8.74
CA LEU A 179 13.54 5.01 9.11
C LEU A 179 13.83 3.79 9.98
N LYS A 180 13.22 3.75 11.17
CA LYS A 180 13.37 2.67 12.16
C LYS A 180 12.10 1.86 12.35
N GLY A 181 10.92 2.44 12.09
CA GLY A 181 9.64 1.78 12.31
C GLY A 181 8.54 2.19 11.35
N ILE A 182 7.73 1.22 10.92
CA ILE A 182 6.41 1.46 10.33
C ILE A 182 5.33 0.94 11.29
N THR A 183 4.49 1.83 11.82
CA THR A 183 3.49 1.48 12.84
C THR A 183 2.12 1.10 12.27
N GLY A 184 1.90 1.34 10.97
CA GLY A 184 0.72 0.96 10.20
C GLY A 184 1.08 0.10 9.00
N ASP A 185 0.55 0.44 7.83
CA ASP A 185 0.70 -0.36 6.63
C ASP A 185 1.85 0.14 5.74
N MET A 186 2.68 -0.80 5.27
CA MET A 186 3.68 -0.56 4.23
C MET A 186 3.29 -1.26 2.93
N LEU A 187 3.30 -0.51 1.82
CA LEU A 187 2.71 -0.97 0.56
C LEU A 187 3.65 -0.60 -0.60
N ILE A 188 4.42 -1.56 -1.09
CA ILE A 188 5.40 -1.40 -2.17
C ILE A 188 4.97 -2.24 -3.38
N LEU A 189 4.45 -1.61 -4.44
CA LEU A 189 3.83 -2.33 -5.55
C LEU A 189 4.15 -1.72 -6.91
N GLY A 190 4.61 -2.56 -7.84
CA GLY A 190 4.67 -2.23 -9.26
C GLY A 190 5.50 -0.98 -9.58
N ASN A 191 6.50 -0.67 -8.76
CA ASN A 191 7.46 0.38 -9.03
C ASN A 191 8.44 -0.08 -10.13
N ASN A 192 9.51 0.66 -10.37
CA ASN A 192 10.51 0.26 -11.36
C ASN A 192 11.03 -1.17 -11.08
N PRO A 193 11.09 -2.05 -12.09
CA PRO A 193 11.48 -3.46 -11.92
C PRO A 193 12.97 -3.66 -11.59
N GLU A 194 13.78 -2.61 -11.64
CA GLU A 194 15.20 -2.61 -11.26
C GLU A 194 15.44 -1.93 -9.91
N MET A 195 14.41 -1.36 -9.27
CA MET A 195 14.56 -0.65 -8.00
C MET A 195 14.54 -1.63 -6.82
N PRO A 196 15.66 -1.79 -6.09
CA PRO A 196 15.64 -2.48 -4.81
C PRO A 196 14.93 -1.64 -3.77
N PHE A 197 14.14 -2.27 -2.90
CA PHE A 197 13.63 -1.63 -1.69
C PHE A 197 14.65 -1.81 -0.55
N ILE A 198 15.35 -0.74 -0.20
CA ILE A 198 16.38 -0.75 0.84
C ILE A 198 15.93 0.10 2.04
N ALA A 199 15.90 -0.51 3.23
CA ALA A 199 15.62 0.15 4.50
C ALA A 199 16.55 -0.44 5.60
N GLU A 200 17.79 0.05 5.63
CA GLU A 200 18.88 -0.55 6.43
C GLU A 200 18.60 -0.58 7.94
N ASN A 201 17.96 0.48 8.46
CA ASN A 201 17.72 0.68 9.89
C ASN A 201 16.29 0.32 10.33
N LEU A 202 15.46 -0.18 9.42
CA LEU A 202 14.06 -0.52 9.70
C LEU A 202 14.01 -1.76 10.60
N ALA A 203 13.75 -1.53 11.89
CA ALA A 203 13.80 -2.56 12.93
C ALA A 203 12.44 -3.22 13.17
N SER A 204 11.35 -2.51 12.90
CA SER A 204 9.99 -3.00 13.13
C SER A 204 9.01 -2.53 12.07
N ILE A 205 8.07 -3.39 11.71
CA ILE A 205 6.93 -3.06 10.86
C ILE A 205 5.66 -3.63 11.48
N LYS A 206 4.51 -2.98 11.31
CA LYS A 206 3.23 -3.59 11.67
C LYS A 206 2.74 -4.52 10.57
N THR A 207 2.49 -3.98 9.37
CA THR A 207 2.06 -4.76 8.20
C THR A 207 2.89 -4.36 6.98
N ALA A 208 3.25 -5.31 6.10
CA ALA A 208 3.86 -4.97 4.83
C ALA A 208 3.44 -5.89 3.68
N THR A 209 3.24 -5.30 2.50
CA THR A 209 2.96 -6.01 1.25
C THR A 209 3.94 -5.56 0.17
N PHE A 210 4.61 -6.53 -0.44
CA PHE A 210 5.53 -6.35 -1.56
C PHE A 210 5.01 -7.09 -2.79
N LEU A 211 4.77 -6.36 -3.88
CA LEU A 211 4.32 -6.90 -5.17
C LEU A 211 5.18 -6.36 -6.31
N ASN A 212 5.71 -7.23 -7.17
CA ASN A 212 6.52 -6.83 -8.33
C ASN A 212 7.73 -5.95 -7.92
N VAL A 213 8.42 -6.32 -6.85
CA VAL A 213 9.62 -5.63 -6.35
C VAL A 213 10.88 -6.36 -6.84
N ALA A 214 11.90 -5.58 -7.21
CA ALA A 214 13.16 -6.10 -7.76
C ALA A 214 13.98 -6.90 -6.73
N ASP A 215 14.18 -6.31 -5.56
CA ASP A 215 14.92 -6.85 -4.42
C ASP A 215 14.49 -6.16 -3.13
N ILE A 216 14.73 -6.79 -1.97
CA ILE A 216 14.33 -6.27 -0.66
C ILE A 216 15.48 -6.44 0.34
N GLN A 217 15.88 -5.34 0.97
CA GLN A 217 16.96 -5.32 1.97
C GLN A 217 16.51 -4.61 3.24
N MET A 218 16.26 -5.40 4.30
CA MET A 218 15.86 -4.92 5.63
C MET A 218 16.68 -5.63 6.72
N PRO A 219 18.01 -5.45 6.76
CA PRO A 219 18.91 -6.23 7.62
C PRO A 219 18.74 -5.97 9.12
N ALA A 220 18.07 -4.89 9.52
CA ALA A 220 17.76 -4.58 10.92
C ALA A 220 16.39 -5.12 11.37
N LEU A 221 15.55 -5.64 10.48
CA LEU A 221 14.18 -6.03 10.81
C LEU A 221 14.17 -7.20 11.79
N THR A 222 13.62 -6.97 12.99
CA THR A 222 13.53 -7.97 14.06
C THR A 222 12.10 -8.42 14.34
N ILE A 223 11.10 -7.60 13.99
CA ILE A 223 9.70 -7.88 14.28
C ILE A 223 8.75 -7.38 13.20
N VAL A 224 7.80 -8.24 12.83
CA VAL A 224 6.56 -7.88 12.13
C VAL A 224 5.41 -8.04 13.13
N GLN A 225 4.63 -6.99 13.40
CA GLN A 225 3.58 -7.05 14.43
C GLN A 225 2.31 -7.77 13.95
N SER A 226 2.02 -7.73 12.65
CA SER A 226 0.89 -8.38 11.99
C SER A 226 1.39 -9.18 10.78
N ASP A 227 0.91 -8.88 9.58
CA ASP A 227 1.17 -9.69 8.38
C ASP A 227 2.32 -9.13 7.55
N ILE A 228 3.06 -10.02 6.89
CA ILE A 228 4.03 -9.64 5.86
C ILE A 228 3.83 -10.54 4.63
N SER A 229 3.74 -9.94 3.45
CA SER A 229 3.47 -10.68 2.23
C SER A 229 4.34 -10.27 1.04
N PHE A 230 4.75 -11.28 0.29
CA PHE A 230 5.64 -11.19 -0.87
C PHE A 230 4.97 -11.91 -2.04
N HIS A 231 4.50 -11.12 -3.01
CA HIS A 231 3.77 -11.59 -4.17
C HIS A 231 4.54 -11.24 -5.44
N GLU A 232 4.68 -12.17 -6.37
CA GLU A 232 5.12 -11.87 -7.76
C GLU A 232 6.39 -11.02 -7.84
N ASN A 233 7.33 -11.20 -6.89
CA ASN A 233 8.57 -10.43 -6.88
C ASN A 233 9.63 -11.08 -7.78
N GLU A 234 10.61 -10.27 -8.13
CA GLU A 234 11.64 -10.60 -9.13
C GLU A 234 12.96 -11.09 -8.51
N PHE A 235 13.09 -11.02 -7.18
CA PHE A 235 14.30 -11.46 -6.47
C PHE A 235 14.49 -12.98 -6.51
N SER A 236 15.74 -13.41 -6.53
CA SER A 236 16.11 -14.83 -6.42
C SER A 236 16.29 -15.31 -4.99
N THR A 237 16.51 -14.39 -4.05
CA THR A 237 16.67 -14.70 -2.63
C THR A 237 15.80 -13.78 -1.79
N LEU A 238 15.23 -14.31 -0.70
CA LEU A 238 14.53 -13.52 0.32
C LEU A 238 15.19 -13.75 1.67
N ALA A 239 15.96 -12.78 2.15
CA ALA A 239 16.72 -12.88 3.39
C ALA A 239 16.29 -11.84 4.42
N LEU A 240 15.70 -12.31 5.53
CA LEU A 240 15.31 -11.53 6.71
C LEU A 240 15.89 -12.19 7.97
N ASP A 241 17.22 -12.34 7.99
CA ASP A 241 17.94 -13.18 8.95
C ASP A 241 17.78 -12.77 10.41
N LYS A 242 17.54 -11.49 10.69
CA LYS A 242 17.32 -10.97 12.04
C LYS A 242 15.86 -10.97 12.48
N LEU A 243 14.93 -11.32 11.60
CA LEU A 243 13.50 -11.33 11.94
C LEU A 243 13.24 -12.46 12.94
N GLU A 244 12.84 -12.12 14.16
CA GLU A 244 12.66 -13.07 15.27
C GLU A 244 11.21 -13.56 15.37
N ARG A 245 10.25 -12.68 15.07
CA ARG A 245 8.82 -12.94 15.26
C ARG A 245 7.95 -12.23 14.23
N ILE A 246 6.92 -12.96 13.78
CA ILE A 246 5.82 -12.42 12.97
C ILE A 246 4.53 -12.60 13.77
N GLY A 247 3.84 -11.50 14.06
CA GLY A 247 2.64 -11.48 14.88
C GLY A 247 1.37 -11.94 14.16
N GLY A 248 1.40 -12.01 12.83
CA GLY A 248 0.35 -12.54 11.97
C GLY A 248 0.91 -13.53 10.95
N THR A 249 0.39 -13.46 9.73
CA THR A 249 0.68 -14.38 8.62
C THR A 249 1.89 -13.92 7.82
N VAL A 250 2.75 -14.88 7.45
CA VAL A 250 3.77 -14.69 6.42
C VAL A 250 3.34 -15.39 5.14
N THR A 251 3.32 -14.64 4.05
CA THR A 251 2.91 -15.14 2.72
C THR A 251 4.04 -14.92 1.73
N ILE A 252 4.58 -16.00 1.16
CA ILE A 252 5.63 -15.97 0.13
C ILE A 252 5.08 -16.71 -1.07
N VAL A 253 4.51 -15.99 -2.02
CA VAL A 253 3.73 -16.59 -3.11
C VAL A 253 4.03 -16.03 -4.48
N ASN A 254 3.96 -16.87 -5.52
CA ASN A 254 4.14 -16.49 -6.92
C ASN A 254 5.50 -15.82 -7.23
N ASN A 255 6.52 -15.94 -6.36
CA ASN A 255 7.85 -15.38 -6.61
C ASN A 255 8.63 -16.38 -7.47
N ASN A 256 8.33 -16.42 -8.77
CA ASN A 256 8.79 -17.48 -9.68
C ASN A 256 10.31 -17.54 -9.87
N LYS A 257 11.05 -16.49 -9.50
CA LYS A 257 12.52 -16.45 -9.54
C LYS A 257 13.18 -16.84 -8.21
N LEU A 258 12.40 -16.94 -7.13
CA LEU A 258 12.90 -17.26 -5.80
C LEU A 258 13.45 -18.68 -5.74
N THR A 259 14.73 -18.80 -5.40
CA THR A 259 15.45 -20.07 -5.23
C THR A 259 15.82 -20.36 -3.79
N GLU A 260 15.86 -19.35 -2.93
CA GLU A 260 16.29 -19.48 -1.53
C GLU A 260 15.56 -18.49 -0.61
N THR A 261 15.15 -18.97 0.56
CA THR A 261 14.67 -18.14 1.67
C THR A 261 15.65 -18.23 2.85
N SER A 262 15.85 -17.14 3.59
CA SER A 262 16.68 -17.13 4.80
C SER A 262 16.05 -16.29 5.91
N PHE A 263 15.66 -16.97 6.98
CA PHE A 263 14.98 -16.45 8.16
C PHE A 263 15.64 -17.05 9.42
N LYS A 264 16.96 -16.86 9.54
CA LYS A 264 17.80 -17.58 10.51
C LYS A 264 17.36 -17.43 11.97
N SER A 265 16.75 -16.31 12.34
CA SER A 265 16.32 -16.02 13.71
C SER A 265 14.82 -16.19 13.94
N LEU A 266 14.02 -16.49 12.90
CA LEU A 266 12.57 -16.53 13.01
C LEU A 266 12.12 -17.73 13.83
N ALA A 267 11.69 -17.51 15.06
CA ALA A 267 11.33 -18.55 16.00
C ALA A 267 9.83 -18.86 16.02
N VAL A 268 9.00 -17.83 15.78
CA VAL A 268 7.53 -17.90 15.93
C VAL A 268 6.81 -17.12 14.83
N VAL A 269 5.80 -17.77 14.25
CA VAL A 269 4.77 -17.15 13.40
C VAL A 269 3.42 -17.31 14.11
N ASN A 270 2.84 -16.21 14.56
CA ASN A 270 1.56 -16.23 15.30
C ASN A 270 0.33 -16.40 14.37
N GLY A 271 0.48 -16.19 13.06
CA GLY A 271 -0.53 -16.49 12.04
C GLY A 271 -0.16 -17.71 11.22
N ALA A 272 -0.49 -17.70 9.93
CA ALA A 272 -0.16 -18.78 9.01
C ALA A 272 1.27 -18.62 8.42
N LEU A 273 1.89 -19.75 8.09
CA LEU A 273 3.03 -19.80 7.17
C LEU A 273 2.49 -20.26 5.82
N SER A 274 2.46 -19.36 4.84
CA SER A 274 1.97 -19.63 3.50
C SER A 274 3.11 -19.50 2.49
N ILE A 275 3.49 -20.61 1.86
CA ILE A 275 4.52 -20.63 0.81
C ILE A 275 3.94 -21.36 -0.40
N GLY A 276 3.64 -20.61 -1.46
CA GLY A 276 2.83 -21.09 -2.57
C GLY A 276 3.38 -20.69 -3.94
N ASN A 277 3.46 -21.63 -4.89
CA ASN A 277 3.75 -21.32 -6.29
C ASN A 277 5.05 -20.49 -6.50
N ASN A 278 6.10 -20.79 -5.75
CA ASN A 278 7.44 -20.26 -6.02
C ASN A 278 8.17 -21.30 -6.88
N THR A 279 7.94 -21.25 -8.19
CA THR A 279 8.24 -22.36 -9.12
C THR A 279 9.73 -22.77 -9.20
N GLN A 280 10.65 -21.88 -8.85
CA GLN A 280 12.10 -22.15 -8.79
C GLN A 280 12.64 -22.47 -7.39
N LEU A 281 11.79 -22.49 -6.35
CA LEU A 281 12.19 -22.80 -4.98
C LEU A 281 12.28 -24.33 -4.80
N PRO A 282 13.49 -24.92 -4.72
CA PRO A 282 13.64 -26.38 -4.72
C PRO A 282 13.31 -27.02 -3.38
N THR A 283 13.41 -26.25 -2.29
CA THR A 283 13.33 -26.72 -0.91
C THR A 283 12.56 -25.72 -0.06
N ILE A 284 11.68 -26.22 0.81
CA ILE A 284 11.13 -25.42 1.91
C ILE A 284 12.13 -25.42 3.07
N ASP A 285 13.08 -24.49 3.07
CA ASP A 285 14.11 -24.30 4.10
C ASP A 285 14.31 -22.82 4.46
N GLY A 286 15.44 -22.47 5.10
CA GLY A 286 15.71 -21.09 5.54
C GLY A 286 15.21 -20.75 6.94
N PHE A 287 14.45 -21.64 7.59
CA PHE A 287 13.84 -21.42 8.90
C PHE A 287 14.42 -22.37 9.97
N PRO A 288 15.72 -22.30 10.31
CA PRO A 288 16.39 -23.31 11.14
C PRO A 288 15.87 -23.35 12.59
N VAL A 289 15.34 -22.24 13.10
CA VAL A 289 14.87 -22.10 14.48
C VAL A 289 13.35 -21.92 14.63
N LEU A 290 12.61 -21.93 13.52
CA LEU A 290 11.15 -21.80 13.53
C LEU A 290 10.54 -23.00 14.23
N SER A 291 9.98 -22.76 15.41
CA SER A 291 9.50 -23.80 16.32
C SER A 291 7.99 -23.82 16.46
N GLU A 292 7.33 -22.68 16.28
CA GLU A 292 5.89 -22.52 16.45
C GLU A 292 5.25 -21.76 15.29
N ILE A 293 4.14 -22.32 14.77
CA ILE A 293 3.20 -21.68 13.85
C ILE A 293 1.83 -21.77 14.52
N HIS A 294 1.24 -20.64 14.93
CA HIS A 294 -0.03 -20.67 15.66
C HIS A 294 -1.24 -20.75 14.72
N GLY A 295 -1.07 -20.37 13.45
CA GLY A 295 -2.05 -20.59 12.38
C GLY A 295 -1.79 -21.89 11.60
N THR A 296 -2.15 -21.88 10.32
CA THR A 296 -1.95 -23.01 9.41
C THR A 296 -0.57 -22.93 8.74
N ALA A 297 0.09 -24.07 8.57
CA ALA A 297 1.22 -24.20 7.64
C ALA A 297 0.67 -24.69 6.28
N ASP A 298 0.68 -23.83 5.27
CA ASP A 298 0.11 -24.11 3.95
C ASP A 298 1.18 -23.97 2.87
N LEU A 299 1.59 -25.10 2.32
CA LEU A 299 2.72 -25.21 1.41
C LEU A 299 2.25 -25.82 0.08
N ALA A 300 2.46 -25.12 -1.03
CA ALA A 300 2.14 -25.64 -2.36
C ALA A 300 3.17 -25.22 -3.41
N GLY A 301 3.59 -26.14 -4.30
CA GLY A 301 4.45 -25.77 -5.44
C GLY A 301 5.22 -26.94 -6.04
N SER A 302 6.40 -26.66 -6.57
CA SER A 302 7.28 -27.62 -7.24
C SER A 302 8.45 -28.14 -6.38
N PHE A 303 8.53 -27.73 -5.11
CA PHE A 303 9.64 -28.07 -4.22
C PHE A 303 9.77 -29.59 -4.04
N SER A 304 11.01 -30.06 -4.01
CA SER A 304 11.34 -31.49 -3.84
C SER A 304 11.72 -31.88 -2.42
N GLU A 305 11.97 -30.91 -1.55
CA GLU A 305 12.42 -31.15 -0.18
C GLU A 305 11.71 -30.25 0.82
N TYR A 306 11.50 -30.78 2.03
CA TYR A 306 10.92 -30.06 3.17
C TYR A 306 11.90 -30.10 4.34
N LYS A 307 12.25 -28.94 4.89
CA LYS A 307 13.23 -28.80 5.97
C LYS A 307 12.88 -27.67 6.93
N LEU A 308 11.98 -27.96 7.86
CA LEU A 308 11.72 -27.15 9.06
C LEU A 308 12.15 -27.94 10.31
N PRO A 309 13.47 -27.98 10.65
CA PRO A 309 14.02 -28.95 11.59
C PRO A 309 13.62 -28.70 13.06
N ALA A 310 13.36 -27.44 13.44
CA ALA A 310 13.00 -27.05 14.79
C ALA A 310 11.48 -27.03 15.04
N LEU A 311 10.66 -27.29 14.03
CA LEU A 311 9.20 -27.16 14.11
C LEU A 311 8.62 -28.19 15.09
N LYS A 312 7.92 -27.69 16.11
CA LYS A 312 7.35 -28.49 17.21
C LYS A 312 5.86 -28.26 17.42
N ASP A 313 5.34 -27.12 16.95
CA ASP A 313 3.93 -26.75 17.14
C ASP A 313 3.36 -26.08 15.89
N VAL A 314 2.34 -26.69 15.29
CA VAL A 314 1.43 -26.07 14.32
C VAL A 314 0.02 -26.20 14.89
N ARG A 315 -0.53 -25.09 15.42
CA ARG A 315 -1.80 -25.12 16.18
C ARG A 315 -3.03 -25.12 15.28
N GLY A 316 -2.96 -24.45 14.14
CA GLY A 316 -3.92 -24.58 13.06
C GLY A 316 -3.73 -25.91 12.33
N GLY A 317 -3.97 -25.94 11.02
CA GLY A 317 -3.73 -27.14 10.21
C GLY A 317 -2.35 -27.19 9.57
N MET A 318 -2.05 -28.29 8.89
CA MET A 318 -0.96 -28.33 7.93
C MET A 318 -1.43 -28.95 6.60
N ARG A 319 -1.14 -28.26 5.50
CA ARG A 319 -1.35 -28.75 4.14
C ARG A 319 -0.04 -28.64 3.38
N LEU A 320 0.37 -29.74 2.75
CA LEU A 320 1.52 -29.80 1.87
C LEU A 320 1.09 -30.40 0.53
N GLN A 321 1.36 -29.67 -0.55
CA GLN A 321 1.07 -30.09 -1.92
C GLN A 321 2.32 -29.87 -2.76
N THR A 322 2.79 -30.89 -3.47
CA THR A 322 3.91 -30.72 -4.40
C THR A 322 3.75 -31.53 -5.67
N THR A 323 4.21 -30.98 -6.79
CA THR A 323 4.35 -31.71 -8.05
C THR A 323 5.55 -32.67 -8.04
N SER A 324 6.48 -32.50 -7.10
CA SER A 324 7.63 -33.38 -6.97
C SER A 324 7.24 -34.76 -6.44
N ASN A 325 7.86 -35.81 -6.97
CA ASN A 325 7.75 -37.17 -6.46
C ASN A 325 8.77 -37.51 -5.36
N LYS A 326 9.62 -36.54 -4.97
CA LYS A 326 10.70 -36.75 -3.99
C LYS A 326 10.27 -36.53 -2.54
N VAL A 327 9.13 -35.89 -2.31
CA VAL A 327 8.62 -35.63 -0.96
C VAL A 327 7.93 -36.87 -0.40
N GLY A 328 8.53 -37.48 0.62
CA GLY A 328 7.99 -38.65 1.32
C GLY A 328 6.83 -38.29 2.25
N CYS A 329 5.62 -38.15 1.70
CA CYS A 329 4.45 -37.75 2.49
C CYS A 329 4.11 -38.69 3.66
N SER A 330 4.31 -40.00 3.53
CA SER A 330 4.06 -40.94 4.62
C SER A 330 5.03 -40.75 5.80
N ASP A 331 6.27 -40.35 5.53
CA ASP A 331 7.26 -40.05 6.57
C ASP A 331 6.95 -38.72 7.25
N LEU A 332 6.55 -37.72 6.47
CA LEU A 332 6.06 -36.44 6.99
C LEU A 332 4.81 -36.62 7.84
N GLU A 333 3.87 -37.47 7.44
CA GLU A 333 2.68 -37.78 8.24
C GLU A 333 3.04 -38.47 9.56
N ARG A 334 3.90 -39.49 9.51
CA ARG A 334 4.38 -40.17 10.73
C ARG A 334 5.06 -39.21 11.69
N LYS A 335 5.89 -38.30 11.18
CA LYS A 335 6.61 -37.31 12.00
C LYS A 335 5.68 -36.19 12.48
N LEU A 336 5.08 -35.44 11.56
CA LEU A 336 4.38 -34.20 11.87
C LEU A 336 3.00 -34.46 12.49
N LYS A 337 2.24 -35.43 11.97
CA LYS A 337 0.93 -35.78 12.55
C LYS A 337 1.08 -36.81 13.67
N GLY A 338 1.90 -37.84 13.48
CA GLY A 338 2.10 -38.91 14.47
C GLY A 338 2.76 -38.44 15.77
N GLU A 339 3.69 -37.48 15.72
CA GLU A 339 4.31 -36.88 16.93
C GLU A 339 3.54 -35.65 17.43
N ASN A 340 2.33 -35.39 16.92
CA ASN A 340 1.46 -34.30 17.35
C ASN A 340 2.08 -32.89 17.20
N ILE A 341 2.93 -32.69 16.19
CA ILE A 341 3.46 -31.38 15.79
C ILE A 341 2.35 -30.59 15.09
N ALA A 342 1.63 -31.21 14.12
CA ALA A 342 0.47 -30.64 13.46
C ALA A 342 -0.83 -30.99 14.22
N LYS A 343 -1.30 -30.03 15.03
CA LYS A 343 -2.35 -30.25 16.04
C LYS A 343 -3.76 -30.03 15.52
N GLY A 344 -3.96 -29.16 14.54
CA GLY A 344 -5.28 -28.90 14.00
C GLY A 344 -5.88 -30.08 13.25
N ASN A 345 -7.18 -29.95 12.98
CA ASN A 345 -7.98 -31.00 12.36
C ASN A 345 -7.67 -31.19 10.87
N THR A 346 -7.05 -30.19 10.24
CA THR A 346 -6.65 -30.25 8.84
C THR A 346 -5.21 -30.75 8.75
N TRP A 347 -5.05 -31.94 8.19
CA TRP A 347 -3.77 -32.51 7.77
C TRP A 347 -3.93 -33.03 6.34
N SER A 348 -3.02 -32.65 5.45
CA SER A 348 -2.85 -33.34 4.17
C SER A 348 -1.42 -33.19 3.66
N CYS A 349 -0.92 -34.25 3.05
CA CYS A 349 0.33 -34.24 2.30
C CYS A 349 0.12 -34.99 0.99
N SER A 350 0.30 -34.29 -0.12
CA SER A 350 0.16 -34.83 -1.46
C SER A 350 1.42 -34.51 -2.28
N ALA A 351 2.04 -35.55 -2.84
CA ALA A 351 3.21 -35.46 -3.70
C ALA A 351 2.88 -36.01 -5.10
N SER A 352 3.73 -35.76 -6.09
CA SER A 352 3.50 -36.15 -7.50
C SER A 352 2.19 -35.60 -8.09
N MET A 353 1.73 -34.46 -7.62
CA MET A 353 0.51 -33.82 -8.12
C MET A 353 0.72 -33.24 -9.52
N GLN A 354 -0.35 -33.09 -10.29
CA GLN A 354 -0.30 -32.22 -11.47
C GLN A 354 -0.38 -30.75 -11.03
N GLU A 355 0.31 -29.86 -11.75
CA GLU A 355 0.29 -28.41 -11.44
C GLU A 355 -1.15 -27.86 -11.39
N SER A 356 -2.01 -28.30 -12.31
CA SER A 356 -3.43 -27.90 -12.38
C SER A 356 -4.29 -28.41 -11.22
N GLU A 357 -3.78 -29.35 -10.42
CA GLU A 357 -4.47 -29.91 -9.25
C GLU A 357 -4.02 -29.23 -7.94
N LEU A 358 -2.95 -28.43 -7.97
CA LEU A 358 -2.51 -27.68 -6.80
C LEU A 358 -3.59 -26.66 -6.40
N ILE A 359 -4.04 -26.75 -5.15
CA ILE A 359 -4.94 -25.74 -4.59
C ILE A 359 -4.09 -24.56 -4.09
N PRO A 360 -4.41 -23.31 -4.48
CA PRO A 360 -3.70 -22.13 -4.00
C PRO A 360 -3.61 -22.08 -2.47
N THR A 361 -2.46 -21.62 -2.00
CA THR A 361 -2.22 -21.42 -0.56
C THR A 361 -2.97 -20.20 -0.04
N VAL A 362 -3.12 -20.10 1.29
CA VAL A 362 -3.73 -18.93 1.94
C VAL A 362 -3.04 -17.65 1.48
N GLY A 363 -3.82 -16.68 1.00
CA GLY A 363 -3.31 -15.38 0.54
C GLY A 363 -2.62 -15.40 -0.83
N GLN A 364 -2.56 -16.53 -1.55
CA GLN A 364 -1.86 -16.61 -2.84
C GLN A 364 -2.39 -15.65 -3.91
N ASN A 365 -3.71 -15.45 -3.94
CA ASN A 365 -4.37 -14.52 -4.86
C ASN A 365 -4.90 -13.33 -4.06
N PRO A 366 -4.07 -12.30 -3.78
CA PRO A 366 -4.50 -11.17 -2.99
C PRO A 366 -5.60 -10.39 -3.73
N SER A 367 -6.60 -9.91 -2.99
CA SER A 367 -7.47 -8.85 -3.49
C SER A 367 -6.67 -7.55 -3.47
N LEU A 368 -6.20 -7.08 -4.62
CA LEU A 368 -5.45 -5.83 -4.71
C LEU A 368 -6.30 -4.67 -4.15
N PRO A 369 -5.75 -3.81 -3.28
CA PRO A 369 -6.47 -2.61 -2.86
C PRO A 369 -6.71 -1.71 -4.07
N ASN A 370 -7.98 -1.54 -4.40
CA ASN A 370 -8.43 -0.67 -5.49
C ASN A 370 -7.95 0.77 -5.17
N SER A 371 -7.23 1.43 -6.09
CA SER A 371 -6.91 2.86 -6.00
C SER A 371 -8.21 3.64 -6.22
N GLY A 372 -8.96 3.84 -5.14
CA GLY A 372 -10.28 4.46 -5.15
C GLY A 372 -10.92 4.41 -3.78
N THR A 373 -10.82 5.51 -3.02
CA THR A 373 -11.49 5.68 -1.74
C THR A 373 -13.01 5.50 -1.85
N THR A 374 -13.58 4.65 -1.00
CA THR A 374 -14.68 5.03 -0.09
C THR A 374 -14.69 4.07 1.10
N SER A 375 -14.67 4.65 2.29
CA SER A 375 -14.82 4.00 3.58
C SER A 375 -16.20 3.37 3.72
N GLY A 376 -16.26 2.15 4.27
CA GLY A 376 -17.52 1.52 4.62
C GLY A 376 -17.40 0.12 5.20
N GLY A 377 -17.25 0.04 6.53
CA GLY A 377 -17.87 -1.01 7.35
C GLY A 377 -17.19 -2.37 7.41
N GLY A 378 -16.74 -2.75 8.62
CA GLY A 378 -16.16 -4.04 8.92
C GLY A 378 -17.13 -5.22 8.84
N GLY A 379 -16.55 -6.43 8.89
CA GLY A 379 -17.34 -7.66 8.86
C GLY A 379 -16.48 -8.91 8.97
N SER A 380 -16.21 -9.28 10.22
CA SER A 380 -15.84 -10.58 10.78
C SER A 380 -15.79 -11.82 9.86
N SER A 381 -14.70 -12.56 10.07
CA SER A 381 -14.56 -14.00 9.86
C SER A 381 -15.81 -14.81 10.25
N ASN A 382 -16.22 -15.75 9.40
CA ASN A 382 -16.83 -16.97 9.90
C ASN A 382 -16.51 -18.19 9.02
N GLY A 383 -15.99 -19.23 9.67
CA GLY A 383 -15.90 -20.57 9.11
C GLY A 383 -17.21 -21.35 9.26
N GLY A 384 -17.27 -22.52 8.63
CA GLY A 384 -18.33 -23.52 8.79
C GLY A 384 -18.85 -24.01 7.43
N THR A 385 -18.25 -25.07 6.87
CA THR A 385 -18.67 -26.49 6.97
C THR A 385 -19.78 -26.93 6.02
N SER A 386 -19.45 -28.04 5.36
CA SER A 386 -20.17 -28.89 4.43
C SER A 386 -21.46 -29.54 4.94
N ASN A 387 -22.39 -29.76 4.00
CA ASN A 387 -23.24 -30.95 3.84
C ASN A 387 -23.67 -30.93 2.34
N GLY A 388 -23.60 -31.95 1.50
CA GLY A 388 -23.61 -33.39 1.71
C GLY A 388 -24.89 -33.98 1.08
N LYS A 389 -24.70 -34.85 0.07
CA LYS A 389 -25.66 -35.72 -0.69
C LYS A 389 -26.32 -35.13 -1.93
N SER A 390 -26.18 -35.67 -3.15
CA SER A 390 -26.18 -37.05 -3.73
C SER A 390 -27.54 -37.43 -4.34
N GLY A 391 -27.50 -37.89 -5.60
CA GLY A 391 -28.52 -38.72 -6.28
C GLY A 391 -29.22 -38.00 -7.44
N SER A 392 -28.82 -38.16 -8.70
CA SER A 392 -28.93 -39.33 -9.62
C SER A 392 -30.28 -39.44 -10.36
N ASN A 393 -30.21 -39.30 -11.70
CA ASN A 393 -30.96 -39.90 -12.82
C ASN A 393 -31.27 -38.82 -13.87
N SER A 394 -30.71 -38.79 -15.08
CA SER A 394 -30.61 -39.78 -16.18
C SER A 394 -31.94 -40.15 -16.84
N GLY A 395 -32.03 -39.84 -18.14
CA GLY A 395 -33.09 -40.21 -19.08
C GLY A 395 -33.90 -38.98 -19.51
N GLY A 396 -33.82 -38.39 -20.71
CA GLY A 396 -33.38 -38.92 -22.01
C GLY A 396 -34.60 -39.11 -22.93
N SER A 397 -34.81 -38.17 -23.86
CA SER A 397 -35.47 -38.28 -25.20
C SER A 397 -36.23 -36.97 -25.50
N VAL A 398 -35.73 -36.08 -26.35
CA VAL A 398 -35.78 -36.09 -27.83
C VAL A 398 -37.14 -35.63 -28.39
N SER A 399 -37.09 -34.40 -28.91
CA SER A 399 -37.69 -33.83 -30.14
C SER A 399 -39.16 -34.07 -30.53
N ASN A 400 -39.84 -32.95 -30.87
CA ASN A 400 -40.05 -32.44 -32.24
C ASN A 400 -41.51 -32.00 -32.48
N GLY A 401 -41.67 -30.88 -33.21
CA GLY A 401 -42.76 -30.75 -34.18
C GLY A 401 -43.94 -29.81 -33.87
N LYS A 402 -43.76 -28.52 -34.20
CA LYS A 402 -44.60 -27.65 -35.06
C LYS A 402 -46.15 -27.79 -35.12
N SER A 403 -46.80 -26.62 -34.97
CA SER A 403 -47.82 -25.99 -35.86
C SER A 403 -49.31 -25.93 -35.45
N GLY A 404 -49.92 -24.75 -35.69
CA GLY A 404 -51.38 -24.44 -35.71
C GLY A 404 -51.80 -23.40 -34.65
N SER A 405 -51.82 -22.07 -34.88
CA SER A 405 -52.69 -21.19 -35.70
C SER A 405 -54.14 -21.01 -35.22
N SER A 406 -54.49 -19.76 -34.86
CA SER A 406 -55.76 -19.00 -35.05
C SER A 406 -56.01 -18.09 -33.83
N GLY A 407 -56.47 -16.83 -33.94
CA GLY A 407 -56.87 -16.05 -35.10
C GLY A 407 -57.15 -14.59 -34.75
N SER A 408 -57.31 -13.80 -35.81
CA SER A 408 -58.21 -12.64 -36.00
C SER A 408 -58.20 -11.44 -35.04
N GLY A 409 -57.96 -10.27 -35.64
CA GLY A 409 -58.35 -8.97 -35.07
C GLY A 409 -57.79 -7.77 -35.84
N ASN A 410 -58.32 -7.51 -37.04
CA ASN A 410 -58.08 -6.28 -37.83
C ASN A 410 -58.80 -5.07 -37.22
N MET A 411 -58.16 -3.89 -37.20
CA MET A 411 -58.71 -2.59 -37.65
C MET A 411 -57.55 -1.59 -37.77
N GLU A 412 -57.08 -1.30 -39.00
CA GLU A 412 -57.33 -0.06 -39.77
C GLU A 412 -56.85 1.23 -39.08
N THR A 413 -56.20 2.22 -39.72
CA THR A 413 -55.58 2.43 -41.03
C THR A 413 -54.73 3.74 -40.95
N SER A 414 -53.65 3.77 -41.74
CA SER A 414 -53.11 4.89 -42.57
C SER A 414 -53.11 6.36 -42.10
N GLY A 415 -51.98 7.06 -42.26
CA GLY A 415 -52.00 8.48 -42.67
C GLY A 415 -50.84 9.39 -42.25
N SER A 416 -49.76 9.39 -43.04
CA SER A 416 -48.97 10.53 -43.56
C SER A 416 -48.54 11.76 -42.70
N SER A 417 -47.22 12.05 -42.85
CA SER A 417 -46.56 13.37 -43.02
C SER A 417 -46.08 14.24 -41.84
N LYS A 418 -44.73 14.33 -41.76
CA LYS A 418 -43.79 15.45 -41.47
C LYS A 418 -44.14 16.50 -40.39
N VAL A 419 -43.22 16.73 -39.44
CA VAL A 419 -42.29 17.89 -39.29
C VAL A 419 -41.56 17.84 -37.92
N PHE A 420 -40.27 18.21 -37.96
CA PHE A 420 -39.27 18.59 -36.93
C PHE A 420 -39.69 18.75 -35.44
N VAL A 421 -38.80 18.36 -34.51
CA VAL A 421 -38.11 19.21 -33.51
C VAL A 421 -36.97 18.44 -32.82
N GLN A 422 -35.95 19.19 -32.42
CA GLN A 422 -34.60 18.89 -31.89
C GLN A 422 -34.51 18.00 -30.63
N GLY A 423 -33.33 17.39 -30.42
CA GLY A 423 -32.88 17.03 -29.06
C GLY A 423 -31.80 15.95 -28.95
N SER A 424 -30.53 16.35 -29.09
CA SER A 424 -29.37 15.91 -28.28
C SER A 424 -29.01 14.41 -28.18
N THR A 425 -28.05 13.98 -29.01
CA THR A 425 -27.33 12.70 -28.87
C THR A 425 -26.11 12.88 -27.95
N LEU A 426 -26.04 12.09 -26.89
CA LEU A 426 -24.87 11.92 -26.02
C LEU A 426 -23.91 10.92 -26.69
N LEU A 427 -22.69 11.36 -27.03
CA LEU A 427 -21.61 10.49 -27.51
C LEU A 427 -20.98 9.75 -26.31
N ALA A 428 -21.09 8.44 -26.28
CA ALA A 428 -20.24 7.57 -25.46
C ALA A 428 -18.97 7.25 -26.26
N PHE A 429 -17.83 7.76 -25.83
CA PHE A 429 -16.52 7.35 -26.34
C PHE A 429 -16.11 6.04 -25.67
N VAL A 430 -16.02 4.99 -26.50
CA VAL A 430 -15.28 3.76 -26.21
C VAL A 430 -13.82 4.03 -26.58
N VAL A 431 -12.91 3.95 -25.61
CA VAL A 431 -11.47 3.79 -25.88
C VAL A 431 -11.06 2.45 -25.32
N GLY A 432 -10.74 1.53 -26.22
CA GLY A 432 -10.14 0.25 -25.90
C GLY A 432 -8.64 0.40 -25.63
N MET A 433 -8.10 -0.52 -24.85
CA MET A 433 -6.69 -0.84 -24.90
C MET A 433 -6.51 -2.35 -24.73
N VAL A 434 -6.33 -2.99 -25.88
CA VAL A 434 -5.66 -4.28 -26.04
C VAL A 434 -4.18 -3.98 -25.96
N TYR A 435 -3.42 -4.69 -25.11
CA TYR A 435 -2.03 -5.05 -25.43
C TYR A 435 -1.67 -6.36 -24.75
N ASN A 436 -1.32 -7.32 -25.58
CA ASN A 436 -0.79 -8.64 -25.25
C ASN A 436 0.55 -8.77 -26.00
N LEU A 437 1.54 -9.36 -25.33
CA LEU A 437 2.81 -9.94 -25.78
C LEU A 437 3.42 -9.53 -27.13
N CYS A 438 4.68 -9.06 -27.12
CA CYS A 438 5.82 -9.77 -27.73
C CYS A 438 7.18 -9.09 -27.44
N LEU A 439 8.18 -9.94 -27.15
CA LEU A 439 9.63 -9.73 -26.98
C LEU A 439 10.14 -9.12 -25.68
#